data_AF-A0A9P5SDE4-F1
#
_entry.id   AF-A0A9P5SDE4-F1
#
_cell.length_a   1.000
_cell.length_b   1.000
_cell.length_c   1.000
_cell.angle_alpha   90.00
_cell.angle_beta   90.00
_cell.angle_gamma   90.00
#
_symmetry.space_group_name_H-M   'P 1'
#
loop_
_entity.id
_entity.type
_entity.pdbx_description
1 polymer ?
#
loop_
_entity_poly.entity_id
_entity_poly.type
_entity_poly.pdbx_seq_one_letter_code
_entity_poly.pdbx_strand_id
1 'polypeptide(L)'
;MSYLVALTLHVNPLSSIEMRPGADGPLERIPGDRSLKLRSLTIRQCQVDQLSLVDVLAVSPHLQELILIANTVLAPQLPALPVMRTITQEEFIPFIGRACPHLRKIHYSIYRKPLGAANVEQLIRCNPHVTDWSFLQQDAYTSLAQQLIEVRNVVTYLEIALYDNSGTDIFVPRSSPAIQSSTGWVELAQQGLHRFLCASPLLLHLKTDAVDCCVERIDPFPAALLVTTFEPRQSAAPLLVTEYTAPPKLWACRDLQSLTLHFTRAGQVHRDADGRFTRFVFGYLSRVCPKLKCLHLGLHDSRLDLQSGMCLLTRLEYLERVSFGLPGQYSRWPKSLDLSWLAQSPLTVWMKLVRARELVKWGQVLKEENELVYLREDYLQQIRDQSRMLEDIDSRVVGGTEFAYPLAHLGTVLD
;
A
#
# COMPACT_ATOMS: atom_id res chain seq x y z
N MET A 1 -37.04 -11.78 14.98
CA MET A 1 -36.34 -11.10 13.88
C MET A 1 -35.60 -9.90 14.45
N SER A 2 -34.27 -9.96 14.53
CA SER A 2 -33.45 -8.87 15.09
C SER A 2 -33.04 -7.93 13.97
N TYR A 3 -33.51 -6.69 14.00
CA TYR A 3 -33.16 -5.66 13.01
C TYR A 3 -31.65 -5.33 13.10
N LEU A 4 -30.98 -5.39 11.95
CA LEU A 4 -29.61 -4.89 11.78
C LEU A 4 -29.70 -3.37 11.70
N VAL A 5 -29.20 -2.66 12.73
CA VAL A 5 -29.12 -1.20 12.71
C VAL A 5 -27.69 -0.84 12.35
N ALA A 6 -27.51 -0.30 11.15
CA ALA A 6 -26.28 0.39 10.74
C ALA A 6 -26.54 1.89 10.84
N LEU A 7 -25.68 2.61 11.56
CA LEU A 7 -25.73 4.06 11.63
C LEU A 7 -24.56 4.61 10.82
N THR A 8 -24.87 5.21 9.67
CA THR A 8 -23.88 5.92 8.85
C THR A 8 -24.22 7.40 8.90
N LEU A 9 -23.36 8.17 9.56
CA LEU A 9 -23.49 9.62 9.62
C LEU A 9 -22.53 10.21 8.58
N HIS A 10 -23.10 10.65 7.46
CA HIS A 10 -22.40 11.50 6.50
C HIS A 10 -22.76 12.94 6.82
N VAL A 11 -21.82 13.68 7.39
CA VAL A 11 -22.04 15.08 7.74
C VAL A 11 -20.96 15.91 7.05
N ASN A 12 -21.37 17.03 6.47
CA ASN A 12 -20.47 17.92 5.77
C ASN A 12 -19.35 18.37 6.74
N PRO A 13 -18.11 18.56 6.29
CA PRO A 13 -16.96 18.88 7.14
C PRO A 13 -17.08 20.19 7.94
N LEU A 14 -18.14 20.97 7.70
CA LEU A 14 -18.46 22.23 8.37
C LEU A 14 -19.71 22.14 9.27
N SER A 15 -20.40 21.00 9.32
CA SER A 15 -21.57 20.81 10.18
C SER A 15 -21.17 20.10 11.48
N SER A 16 -21.44 20.74 12.61
CA SER A 16 -21.36 20.10 13.92
C SER A 16 -22.55 19.16 14.10
N ILE A 17 -22.29 17.91 14.48
CA ILE A 17 -23.33 17.04 15.03
C ILE A 17 -23.33 17.28 16.52
N GLU A 18 -24.23 18.12 17.02
CA GLU A 18 -24.57 18.08 18.43
C GLU A 18 -25.36 16.80 18.71
N MET A 19 -24.67 15.75 19.13
CA MET A 19 -25.34 14.72 19.90
C MET A 19 -25.66 15.32 21.26
N ARG A 20 -26.84 15.93 21.39
CA ARG A 20 -27.26 16.46 22.69
C ARG A 20 -27.39 15.30 23.67
N PRO A 21 -26.60 15.25 24.76
CA PRO A 21 -26.97 14.40 25.88
C PRO A 21 -28.36 14.86 26.33
N GLY A 22 -29.25 13.92 26.65
CA GLY A 22 -30.55 14.26 27.24
C GLY A 22 -30.29 15.22 28.41
N ALA A 23 -30.97 16.38 28.39
CA ALA A 23 -30.63 17.53 29.20
C ALA A 23 -30.44 17.20 30.70
N ASP A 24 -29.29 17.65 31.21
CA ASP A 24 -28.97 17.96 32.61
C ASP A 24 -29.03 16.82 33.64
N GLY A 25 -28.08 15.89 33.52
CA GLY A 25 -27.57 15.10 34.64
C GLY A 25 -26.39 14.24 34.22
N PRO A 26 -25.40 13.94 35.10
CA PRO A 26 -24.56 12.76 34.89
C PRO A 26 -25.53 11.61 34.67
N LEU A 27 -25.34 10.79 33.63
CA LEU A 27 -26.16 9.61 33.36
C LEU A 27 -26.14 8.74 34.63
N GLU A 28 -27.08 8.99 35.55
CA GLU A 28 -27.41 8.09 36.64
C GLU A 28 -27.68 6.79 35.91
N ARG A 29 -26.86 5.78 36.22
CA ARG A 29 -26.96 4.45 35.62
C ARG A 29 -28.39 3.99 35.80
N ILE A 30 -29.26 4.23 34.81
CA ILE A 30 -30.63 3.73 34.83
C ILE A 30 -30.46 2.22 34.87
N PRO A 31 -30.86 1.53 35.95
CA PRO A 31 -30.63 0.11 36.11
C PRO A 31 -31.51 -0.62 35.10
N GLY A 32 -30.95 -0.87 33.93
CA GLY A 32 -31.60 -1.48 32.80
C GLY A 32 -30.55 -1.66 31.72
N ASP A 33 -30.48 -2.87 31.18
CA ASP A 33 -29.53 -3.28 30.15
C ASP A 33 -29.77 -2.50 28.84
N ARG A 34 -29.30 -1.25 28.79
CA ARG A 34 -29.45 -0.34 27.64
C ARG A 34 -28.33 -0.57 26.61
N SER A 35 -28.00 -1.82 26.33
CA SER A 35 -27.09 -2.14 25.24
C SER A 35 -27.72 -1.82 23.89
N LEU A 36 -27.08 -0.94 23.11
CA LEU A 36 -27.42 -0.70 21.72
C LEU A 36 -27.03 -1.91 20.87
N LYS A 37 -27.94 -2.35 19.99
CA LYS A 37 -27.68 -3.40 19.00
C LYS A 37 -26.91 -2.89 17.77
N LEU A 38 -26.14 -1.82 17.94
CA LEU A 38 -25.38 -1.18 16.87
C LEU A 38 -24.24 -2.11 16.44
N ARG A 39 -24.14 -2.40 15.14
CA ARG A 39 -23.10 -3.28 14.59
C ARG A 39 -22.04 -2.55 13.77
N SER A 40 -22.39 -1.42 13.17
CA SER A 40 -21.47 -0.61 12.37
C SER A 40 -21.69 0.86 12.69
N LEU A 41 -20.60 1.56 13.00
CA LEU A 41 -20.55 2.99 13.25
C LEU A 41 -19.50 3.59 12.32
N THR A 42 -19.96 4.44 11.41
CA THR A 42 -19.09 5.18 10.49
C THR A 42 -19.29 6.68 10.68
N ILE A 43 -18.20 7.38 11.01
CA ILE A 43 -18.14 8.82 11.18
C ILE A 43 -16.95 9.31 10.36
N ARG A 44 -17.21 10.19 9.39
CA ARG A 44 -16.18 10.71 8.46
C ARG A 44 -16.20 12.23 8.46
N GLN A 45 -15.03 12.84 8.65
CA GLN A 45 -14.82 14.28 8.57
C GLN A 45 -15.82 15.07 9.45
N CYS A 46 -16.24 14.50 10.58
CA CYS A 46 -17.18 15.14 11.49
C CYS A 46 -16.42 15.74 12.68
N GLN A 47 -16.97 16.82 13.22
CA GLN A 47 -16.67 17.25 14.57
C GLN A 47 -17.53 16.45 15.53
N VAL A 48 -16.90 15.68 16.40
CA VAL A 48 -17.60 14.84 17.39
C VAL A 48 -17.04 15.14 18.76
N ASP A 49 -17.94 15.40 19.70
CA ASP A 49 -17.58 15.45 21.12
C ASP A 49 -17.06 14.09 21.58
N GLN A 50 -15.86 14.06 22.12
CA GLN A 50 -15.15 12.82 22.41
C GLN A 50 -15.83 12.04 23.54
N LEU A 51 -16.45 12.73 24.51
CA LEU A 51 -17.18 12.10 25.61
C LEU A 51 -18.44 11.41 25.09
N SER A 52 -19.19 12.09 24.22
CA SER A 52 -20.36 11.52 23.54
C SER A 52 -20.02 10.28 22.71
N LEU A 53 -18.87 10.28 22.03
CA LEU A 53 -18.39 9.10 21.32
C LEU A 53 -18.04 7.95 22.28
N VAL A 54 -17.39 8.25 23.40
CA VAL A 54 -17.10 7.27 24.45
C VAL A 54 -18.39 6.66 25.00
N ASP A 55 -19.41 7.47 25.27
CA ASP A 55 -20.70 7.00 25.77
C ASP A 55 -21.38 6.07 24.77
N VAL A 56 -21.41 6.43 23.48
CA VAL A 56 -21.97 5.57 22.42
C VAL A 56 -21.24 4.24 22.32
N LEU A 57 -19.91 4.24 22.37
CA LEU A 57 -19.11 3.01 22.31
C LEU A 57 -19.32 2.16 23.58
N ALA A 58 -19.42 2.78 24.76
CA ALA A 58 -19.64 2.09 26.03
C ALA A 58 -20.98 1.34 26.06
N VAL A 59 -22.02 1.88 25.42
CA VAL A 59 -23.32 1.22 25.31
C VAL A 59 -23.46 0.34 24.07
N SER A 60 -22.43 0.19 23.24
CA SER A 60 -22.47 -0.59 21.97
C SER A 60 -21.50 -1.79 21.94
N PRO A 61 -21.58 -2.75 22.89
CA PRO A 61 -20.66 -3.88 22.96
C PRO A 61 -20.72 -4.83 21.76
N HIS A 62 -21.79 -4.78 20.97
CA HIS A 62 -21.99 -5.60 19.77
C HIS A 62 -21.41 -4.98 18.49
N LEU A 63 -20.67 -3.88 18.61
CA LEU A 63 -20.07 -3.20 17.47
C LEU A 63 -19.02 -4.11 16.79
N GLN A 64 -19.19 -4.32 15.48
CA GLN A 64 -18.32 -5.13 14.64
C GLN A 64 -17.48 -4.26 13.70
N GLU A 65 -17.96 -3.07 13.37
CA GLU A 65 -17.25 -2.14 12.49
C GLU A 65 -17.22 -0.75 13.12
N LEU A 66 -16.01 -0.20 13.26
CA LEU A 66 -15.79 1.16 13.74
C LEU A 66 -14.92 1.91 12.74
N ILE A 67 -15.48 2.90 12.05
CA ILE A 67 -14.79 3.69 11.05
C ILE A 67 -14.85 5.17 11.46
N LEU A 68 -13.74 5.68 11.98
CA LEU A 68 -13.57 7.06 12.43
C LEU A 68 -12.51 7.73 11.56
N ILE A 69 -12.91 8.43 10.49
CA ILE A 69 -11.98 9.00 9.50
C ILE A 69 -11.87 10.51 9.67
N ALA A 70 -10.65 11.01 9.93
CA ALA A 70 -10.33 12.43 9.96
C ALA A 70 -11.30 13.27 10.81
N ASN A 71 -11.71 12.74 11.97
CA ASN A 71 -12.58 13.46 12.87
C ASN A 71 -11.77 14.52 13.62
N THR A 72 -12.37 15.69 13.81
CA THR A 72 -11.79 16.75 14.64
C THR A 72 -12.30 16.58 16.05
N VAL A 73 -11.38 16.38 16.99
CA VAL A 73 -11.70 16.48 18.41
C VAL A 73 -11.79 17.97 18.73
N LEU A 74 -13.00 18.46 18.99
CA LEU A 74 -13.19 19.82 19.47
C LEU A 74 -12.54 19.92 20.84
N ALA A 75 -11.38 20.57 20.92
CA ALA A 75 -10.95 21.15 22.18
C ALA A 75 -11.92 22.30 22.50
N PRO A 76 -12.46 22.42 23.71
CA PRO A 76 -13.34 23.52 24.06
C PRO A 76 -12.56 24.83 23.90
N GLN A 77 -12.84 25.57 22.83
CA GLN A 77 -12.18 26.86 22.54
C GLN A 77 -12.78 28.01 23.37
N LEU A 78 -13.68 27.72 24.31
CA LEU A 78 -14.29 28.72 25.17
C LEU A 78 -13.46 28.91 26.44
N PRO A 79 -12.80 30.08 26.63
CA PRO A 79 -11.89 30.34 27.75
C PRO A 79 -12.58 30.45 29.13
N ALA A 80 -13.87 30.13 29.25
CA ALA A 80 -14.65 30.37 30.46
C ALA A 80 -15.33 29.12 31.05
N LEU A 81 -15.24 27.95 30.41
CA LEU A 81 -15.80 26.71 30.95
C LEU A 81 -14.69 25.87 31.63
N PRO A 82 -15.01 25.18 32.74
CA PRO A 82 -14.06 24.27 33.39
C PRO A 82 -13.54 23.29 32.34
N VAL A 83 -12.20 23.19 32.24
CA VAL A 83 -11.46 22.40 31.26
C VAL A 83 -12.05 20.98 31.22
N MET A 84 -12.91 20.71 30.25
CA MET A 84 -13.34 19.33 30.01
C MET A 84 -12.10 18.56 29.61
N ARG A 85 -11.78 17.53 30.40
CA ARG A 85 -10.62 16.66 30.17
C ARG A 85 -10.76 16.05 28.78
N THR A 86 -9.87 16.42 27.88
CA THR A 86 -9.76 15.76 26.57
C THR A 86 -9.14 14.39 26.78
N ILE A 87 -9.74 13.36 26.18
CA ILE A 87 -9.21 12.00 26.28
C ILE A 87 -8.07 11.90 25.26
N THR A 88 -6.88 11.50 25.71
CA THR A 88 -5.74 11.38 24.79
C THR A 88 -5.92 10.19 23.84
N GLN A 89 -5.16 10.13 22.75
CA GLN A 89 -5.17 8.94 21.88
C GLN A 89 -4.76 7.67 22.65
N GLU A 90 -3.78 7.81 23.54
CA GLU A 90 -3.25 6.74 24.40
C GLU A 90 -4.31 6.19 25.38
N GLU A 91 -5.28 7.02 25.78
CA GLU A 91 -6.41 6.62 26.62
C GLU A 91 -7.58 6.07 25.78
N PHE A 92 -7.87 6.68 24.62
CA PHE A 92 -9.01 6.33 23.79
C PHE A 92 -8.83 4.99 23.06
N ILE A 93 -7.62 4.67 22.61
CA ILE A 93 -7.33 3.43 21.89
C ILE A 93 -7.59 2.18 22.76
N PRO A 94 -7.06 2.08 24.00
CA PRO A 94 -7.41 0.99 24.90
C PRO A 94 -8.89 0.94 25.28
N PHE A 95 -9.54 2.11 25.32
CA PHE A 95 -10.97 2.18 25.57
C PHE A 95 -11.76 1.50 24.44
N ILE A 96 -11.43 1.74 23.16
CA ILE A 96 -12.08 1.06 22.01
C ILE A 96 -12.01 -0.46 22.17
N GLY A 97 -10.81 -1.00 22.44
CA GLY A 97 -10.62 -2.45 22.56
C GLY A 97 -11.41 -3.08 23.72
N ARG A 98 -11.56 -2.35 24.84
CA ARG A 98 -12.38 -2.81 25.99
C ARG A 98 -13.87 -2.67 25.76
N ALA A 99 -14.31 -1.57 25.14
CA ALA A 99 -15.73 -1.27 24.93
C ALA A 99 -16.33 -2.12 23.81
N CYS A 100 -15.55 -2.44 22.77
CA CYS A 100 -16.01 -3.11 21.56
C CYS A 100 -15.20 -4.40 21.30
N PRO A 101 -15.31 -5.44 22.16
CA PRO A 101 -14.48 -6.65 22.07
C PRO A 101 -14.77 -7.53 20.85
N HIS A 102 -15.80 -7.21 20.05
CA HIS A 102 -16.19 -7.96 18.85
C HIS A 102 -15.88 -7.24 17.53
N LEU A 103 -15.05 -6.19 17.57
CA LEU A 103 -14.64 -5.49 16.36
C LEU A 103 -13.95 -6.42 15.36
N ARG A 104 -14.48 -6.47 14.15
CA ARG A 104 -13.89 -7.14 13.00
C ARG A 104 -13.19 -6.16 12.07
N LYS A 105 -13.73 -4.94 11.94
CA LYS A 105 -13.24 -3.87 11.08
C LYS A 105 -12.96 -2.60 11.87
N ILE A 106 -11.79 -2.00 11.65
CA ILE A 106 -11.44 -0.75 12.31
C ILE A 106 -10.73 0.23 11.35
N HIS A 107 -11.12 1.49 11.46
CA HIS A 107 -10.36 2.64 10.99
C HIS A 107 -10.39 3.69 12.09
N TYR A 108 -9.23 4.20 12.46
CA TYR A 108 -9.13 5.34 13.38
C TYR A 108 -8.11 6.33 12.84
N SER A 109 -8.55 7.56 12.57
CA SER A 109 -7.67 8.66 12.20
C SER A 109 -8.24 9.99 12.70
N ILE A 110 -7.34 10.90 13.08
CA ILE A 110 -7.69 12.24 13.55
C ILE A 110 -7.25 13.27 12.52
N TYR A 111 -8.09 14.27 12.27
CA TYR A 111 -7.76 15.34 11.34
C TYR A 111 -6.44 16.02 11.72
N ARG A 112 -5.51 16.12 10.75
CA ARG A 112 -4.19 16.77 10.89
C ARG A 112 -3.32 16.22 12.05
N LYS A 113 -3.64 15.06 12.61
CA LYS A 113 -2.85 14.42 13.67
C LYS A 113 -2.59 12.96 13.29
N PRO A 114 -1.51 12.69 12.54
CA PRO A 114 -1.13 11.34 12.17
C PRO A 114 -0.95 10.44 13.40
N LEU A 115 -1.30 9.17 13.27
CA LEU A 115 -1.07 8.18 14.31
C LEU A 115 0.41 7.82 14.39
N GLY A 116 1.09 8.28 15.44
CA GLY A 116 2.46 7.82 15.73
C GLY A 116 2.55 6.30 15.86
N ALA A 117 3.74 5.73 15.59
CA ALA A 117 3.96 4.28 15.60
C ALA A 117 3.49 3.58 16.88
N ALA A 118 3.72 4.20 18.05
CA ALA A 118 3.27 3.67 19.34
C ALA A 118 1.74 3.57 19.45
N ASN A 119 0.99 4.53 18.89
CA ASN A 119 -0.47 4.50 18.88
C ASN A 119 -0.99 3.41 17.92
N VAL A 120 -0.34 3.22 16.76
CA VAL A 120 -0.67 2.13 15.84
C VAL A 120 -0.45 0.77 16.49
N GLU A 121 0.71 0.57 17.12
CA GLU A 121 1.03 -0.65 17.88
C GLU A 121 -0.01 -0.89 18.98
N GLN A 122 -0.34 0.15 19.76
CA GLN A 122 -1.34 0.04 20.82
C GLN A 122 -2.73 -0.30 20.26
N LEU A 123 -3.11 0.27 19.12
CA LEU A 123 -4.38 -0.02 18.45
C LEU A 123 -4.48 -1.47 18.04
N ILE A 124 -3.40 -2.02 17.47
CA ILE A 124 -3.34 -3.42 17.06
C ILE A 124 -3.31 -4.34 18.30
N ARG A 125 -2.52 -4.01 19.32
CA ARG A 125 -2.42 -4.77 20.57
C ARG A 125 -3.76 -4.84 21.31
N CYS A 126 -4.53 -3.75 21.33
CA CYS A 126 -5.84 -3.68 21.97
C CYS A 126 -6.96 -4.34 21.15
N ASN A 127 -6.74 -4.64 19.87
CA ASN A 127 -7.74 -5.21 18.97
C ASN A 127 -7.15 -6.38 18.14
N PRO A 128 -6.60 -7.43 18.78
CA PRO A 128 -5.82 -8.47 18.09
C PRO A 128 -6.67 -9.39 17.19
N HIS A 129 -7.99 -9.35 17.30
CA HIS A 129 -8.95 -10.15 16.53
C HIS A 129 -9.50 -9.41 15.29
N VAL A 130 -9.17 -8.14 15.11
CA VAL A 130 -9.59 -7.37 13.93
C VAL A 130 -8.88 -7.92 12.69
N THR A 131 -9.67 -8.21 11.67
CA THR A 131 -9.21 -8.82 10.40
C THR A 131 -9.23 -7.82 9.25
N ASP A 132 -10.05 -6.76 9.38
CA ASP A 132 -10.24 -5.74 8.36
C ASP A 132 -9.70 -4.39 8.87
N TRP A 133 -8.52 -4.02 8.39
CA TRP A 133 -7.83 -2.81 8.82
C TRP A 133 -7.91 -1.72 7.77
N SER A 134 -8.13 -0.49 8.20
CA SER A 134 -8.01 0.67 7.31
C SER A 134 -7.30 1.84 7.98
N PHE A 135 -6.45 2.51 7.20
CA PHE A 135 -5.61 3.61 7.63
C PHE A 135 -5.66 4.75 6.61
N LEU A 136 -5.38 5.98 7.04
CA LEU A 136 -5.02 7.04 6.09
C LEU A 136 -3.58 6.84 5.64
N GLN A 137 -3.25 7.33 4.45
CA GLN A 137 -1.89 7.30 3.91
C GLN A 137 -0.85 7.84 4.89
N GLN A 138 -1.17 8.94 5.57
CA GLN A 138 -0.27 9.57 6.54
C GLN A 138 -0.02 8.69 7.77
N ASP A 139 -0.92 7.74 8.08
CA ASP A 139 -0.78 6.81 9.20
C ASP A 139 -0.10 5.50 8.78
N ALA A 140 0.05 5.28 7.46
CA ALA A 140 0.61 4.07 6.86
C ALA A 140 2.14 4.11 6.82
N TYR A 141 2.77 4.19 7.99
CA TYR A 141 4.22 4.19 8.17
C TYR A 141 4.86 2.80 7.95
N THR A 142 6.18 2.74 7.78
CA THR A 142 6.92 1.45 7.74
C THR A 142 6.68 0.62 9.00
N SER A 143 6.52 1.27 10.15
CA SER A 143 6.18 0.61 11.41
C SER A 143 4.81 -0.07 11.33
N LEU A 144 3.82 0.50 10.64
CA LEU A 144 2.52 -0.16 10.47
C LEU A 144 2.68 -1.52 9.79
N ALA A 145 3.42 -1.58 8.69
CA ALA A 145 3.64 -2.84 8.00
C ALA A 145 4.30 -3.87 8.92
N GLN A 146 5.34 -3.46 9.67
CA GLN A 146 6.02 -4.33 10.63
C GLN A 146 5.06 -4.84 11.72
N GLN A 147 4.27 -3.94 12.31
CA GLN A 147 3.31 -4.27 13.36
C GLN A 147 2.20 -5.20 12.86
N LEU A 148 1.67 -4.96 11.66
CA LEU A 148 0.67 -5.86 11.05
C LEU A 148 1.25 -7.25 10.71
N ILE A 149 2.54 -7.34 10.35
CA ILE A 149 3.23 -8.62 10.15
C ILE A 149 3.38 -9.36 11.49
N GLU A 150 3.75 -8.65 12.55
CA GLU A 150 3.94 -9.24 13.89
C GLU A 150 2.63 -9.78 14.48
N VAL A 151 1.49 -9.18 14.10
CA VAL A 151 0.17 -9.58 14.60
C VAL A 151 -0.37 -10.76 13.79
N ARG A 152 0.28 -11.91 13.97
CA ARG A 152 -0.16 -13.29 13.70
C ARG A 152 -0.90 -13.55 12.38
N ASN A 153 -0.65 -12.77 11.33
CA ASN A 153 -1.26 -12.96 10.01
C ASN A 153 -2.81 -13.00 9.99
N VAL A 154 -3.51 -12.33 10.91
CA VAL A 154 -4.98 -12.34 10.92
C VAL A 154 -5.61 -11.39 9.90
N VAL A 155 -4.81 -10.51 9.28
CA VAL A 155 -5.30 -9.46 8.37
C VAL A 155 -5.80 -10.08 7.07
N THR A 156 -7.10 -10.03 6.84
CA THR A 156 -7.75 -10.48 5.59
C THR A 156 -8.09 -9.33 4.65
N TYR A 157 -8.27 -8.12 5.19
CA TYR A 157 -8.57 -6.93 4.40
C TYR A 157 -7.70 -5.77 4.88
N LEU A 158 -6.99 -5.11 3.95
CA LEU A 158 -6.23 -3.89 4.23
C LEU A 158 -6.65 -2.77 3.27
N GLU A 159 -7.05 -1.62 3.82
CA GLU A 159 -7.36 -0.42 3.06
C GLU A 159 -6.52 0.80 3.47
N ILE A 160 -5.70 1.32 2.56
CA ILE A 160 -4.95 2.57 2.76
C ILE A 160 -5.62 3.67 1.93
N ALA A 161 -6.33 4.55 2.62
CA ALA A 161 -7.11 5.61 2.01
C ALA A 161 -6.26 6.88 1.80
N LEU A 162 -6.47 7.55 0.67
CA LEU A 162 -6.00 8.92 0.46
C LEU A 162 -6.82 9.89 1.32
N TYR A 163 -6.14 10.81 1.99
CA TYR A 163 -6.81 11.93 2.60
C TYR A 163 -6.76 13.14 1.67
N ASP A 164 -7.88 13.48 1.05
CA ASP A 164 -7.99 14.69 0.25
C ASP A 164 -8.29 15.89 1.17
N ASN A 165 -7.25 16.67 1.42
CA ASN A 165 -7.31 17.89 2.23
C ASN A 165 -7.86 19.10 1.45
N SER A 166 -8.08 18.97 0.14
CA SER A 166 -8.31 20.13 -0.70
C SER A 166 -9.64 20.84 -0.43
N GLY A 167 -10.54 20.26 0.36
CA GLY A 167 -11.84 20.85 0.74
C GLY A 167 -12.72 21.28 -0.44
N THR A 168 -12.26 20.95 -1.64
CA THR A 168 -12.81 21.25 -2.94
C THR A 168 -12.79 19.89 -3.60
N ASP A 169 -13.90 19.41 -4.14
CA ASP A 169 -13.95 18.17 -4.95
C ASP A 169 -13.09 18.26 -6.24
N ILE A 170 -12.19 19.24 -6.31
CA ILE A 170 -11.25 19.45 -7.39
C ILE A 170 -10.06 18.56 -7.08
N PHE A 171 -10.13 17.33 -7.62
CA PHE A 171 -9.02 16.39 -7.81
C PHE A 171 -7.71 17.17 -8.05
N VAL A 172 -6.92 17.39 -7.00
CA VAL A 172 -5.59 17.99 -7.19
C VAL A 172 -4.77 16.91 -7.87
N PRO A 173 -4.30 17.11 -9.11
CA PRO A 173 -3.50 16.11 -9.79
C PRO A 173 -2.26 15.82 -8.93
N ARG A 174 -2.04 14.54 -8.60
CA ARG A 174 -0.84 14.01 -7.90
C ARG A 174 0.50 14.47 -8.48
N SER A 175 0.47 15.11 -9.64
CA SER A 175 1.61 15.64 -10.38
C SER A 175 2.17 16.95 -9.81
N SER A 176 1.59 17.55 -8.76
CA SER A 176 2.15 18.80 -8.22
C SER A 176 3.54 18.56 -7.60
N PRO A 177 4.62 19.11 -8.18
CA PRO A 177 5.99 18.87 -7.72
C PRO A 177 6.26 19.40 -6.31
N ALA A 178 5.40 20.27 -5.77
CA ALA A 178 5.51 20.80 -4.41
C ALA A 178 5.22 19.76 -3.30
N ILE A 179 4.49 18.67 -3.61
CA ILE A 179 4.27 17.56 -2.65
C ILE A 179 5.37 16.50 -2.79
N GLN A 180 6.11 16.48 -3.91
CA GLN A 180 7.18 15.51 -4.15
C GLN A 180 8.41 15.74 -3.27
N SER A 181 8.58 16.89 -2.62
CA SER A 181 9.73 17.15 -1.73
C SER A 181 9.73 16.32 -0.45
N SER A 182 8.68 15.52 -0.19
CA SER A 182 8.65 14.52 0.89
C SER A 182 8.92 13.10 0.36
N THR A 183 9.83 12.94 -0.60
CA THR A 183 10.16 11.67 -1.28
C THR A 183 10.40 10.50 -0.32
N GLY A 184 11.05 10.75 0.82
CA GLY A 184 11.39 9.71 1.80
C GLY A 184 10.17 8.98 2.37
N TRP A 185 9.05 9.66 2.59
CA TRP A 185 7.86 9.02 3.18
C TRP A 185 7.16 8.09 2.20
N VAL A 186 7.10 8.47 0.92
CA VAL A 186 6.51 7.64 -0.12
C VAL A 186 7.30 6.34 -0.23
N GLU A 187 8.63 6.44 -0.33
CA GLU A 187 9.48 5.25 -0.46
C GLU A 187 9.36 4.29 0.72
N LEU A 188 9.31 4.83 1.94
CA LEU A 188 9.11 4.06 3.16
C LEU A 188 7.75 3.35 3.19
N ALA A 189 6.68 4.04 2.80
CA ALA A 189 5.34 3.43 2.70
C ALA A 189 5.30 2.33 1.62
N GLN A 190 5.95 2.54 0.48
CA GLN A 190 6.08 1.54 -0.59
C GLN A 190 6.83 0.30 -0.12
N GLN A 191 7.95 0.49 0.59
CA GLN A 191 8.74 -0.61 1.13
C GLN A 191 7.96 -1.36 2.21
N GLY A 192 7.26 -0.64 3.09
CA GLY A 192 6.39 -1.22 4.10
C GLY A 192 5.29 -2.09 3.47
N LEU A 193 4.54 -1.54 2.50
CA LEU A 193 3.49 -2.27 1.81
C LEU A 193 4.01 -3.53 1.09
N HIS A 194 5.13 -3.42 0.37
CA HIS A 194 5.75 -4.58 -0.28
C HIS A 194 6.15 -5.65 0.75
N ARG A 195 6.81 -5.27 1.84
CA ARG A 195 7.19 -6.21 2.91
C ARG A 195 5.97 -6.90 3.52
N PHE A 196 4.90 -6.15 3.77
CA PHE A 196 3.63 -6.69 4.26
C PHE A 196 3.05 -7.73 3.29
N LEU A 197 2.93 -7.41 2.00
CA LEU A 197 2.40 -8.34 0.99
C LEU A 197 3.24 -9.62 0.86
N CYS A 198 4.56 -9.52 1.02
CA CYS A 198 5.47 -10.66 1.06
C CYS A 198 5.36 -11.52 2.33
N ALA A 199 4.73 -11.02 3.40
CA ALA A 199 4.63 -11.69 4.69
C ALA A 199 3.19 -12.09 5.07
N SER A 200 2.17 -11.63 4.34
CA SER A 200 0.75 -11.81 4.67
C SER A 200 0.03 -12.79 3.74
N PRO A 201 0.19 -14.12 3.92
CA PRO A 201 -0.45 -15.13 3.07
C PRO A 201 -1.98 -15.16 3.19
N LEU A 202 -2.53 -14.67 4.30
CA LEU A 202 -3.96 -14.67 4.60
C LEU A 202 -4.71 -13.43 4.08
N LEU A 203 -3.99 -12.49 3.45
CA LEU A 203 -4.62 -11.29 2.88
C LEU A 203 -5.50 -11.67 1.67
N LEU A 204 -6.80 -11.39 1.79
CA LEU A 204 -7.80 -11.64 0.74
C LEU A 204 -8.12 -10.38 -0.06
N HIS A 205 -8.00 -9.20 0.55
CA HIS A 205 -8.34 -7.94 -0.08
C HIS A 205 -7.31 -6.87 0.24
N LEU A 206 -6.75 -6.24 -0.80
CA LEU A 206 -5.94 -5.04 -0.67
C LEU A 206 -6.62 -3.91 -1.44
N LYS A 207 -6.82 -2.79 -0.76
CA LYS A 207 -7.26 -1.55 -1.40
C LYS A 207 -6.35 -0.40 -1.03
N THR A 208 -5.64 0.14 -2.00
CA THR A 208 -4.84 1.35 -1.77
C THR A 208 -4.88 2.20 -3.01
N ASP A 209 -5.57 3.32 -2.88
CA ASP A 209 -5.48 4.40 -3.86
C ASP A 209 -4.30 5.31 -3.50
N ALA A 210 -3.68 5.15 -2.32
CA ALA A 210 -2.76 6.10 -1.73
C ALA A 210 -1.28 5.80 -1.93
N VAL A 211 -0.94 4.53 -2.08
CA VAL A 211 0.43 4.05 -2.16
C VAL A 211 0.66 3.40 -3.51
N ASP A 212 1.62 3.93 -4.26
CA ASP A 212 2.00 3.36 -5.55
C ASP A 212 3.00 2.22 -5.33
N CYS A 213 2.82 1.07 -5.98
CA CYS A 213 3.76 -0.02 -5.98
C CYS A 213 4.82 0.19 -7.06
N CYS A 214 6.07 0.34 -6.62
CA CYS A 214 7.22 0.44 -7.50
C CYS A 214 7.50 -0.93 -8.14
N VAL A 215 7.48 -1.02 -9.47
CA VAL A 215 7.64 -2.29 -10.21
C VAL A 215 9.00 -2.92 -9.97
N GLU A 216 10.04 -2.11 -9.80
CA GLU A 216 11.39 -2.54 -9.43
C GLU A 216 11.41 -3.39 -8.15
N ARG A 217 10.45 -3.20 -7.23
CA ARG A 217 10.36 -3.95 -5.97
C ARG A 217 9.70 -5.32 -6.13
N ILE A 218 8.84 -5.49 -7.13
CA ILE A 218 8.17 -6.78 -7.40
C ILE A 218 8.85 -7.55 -8.53
N ASP A 219 9.85 -6.97 -9.19
CA ASP A 219 10.70 -7.66 -10.15
C ASP A 219 11.51 -8.77 -9.44
N PRO A 220 11.23 -10.07 -9.69
CA PRO A 220 12.08 -11.15 -9.19
C PRO A 220 13.51 -11.08 -9.78
N PHE A 221 13.73 -10.16 -10.72
CA PHE A 221 14.87 -10.11 -11.58
C PHE A 221 15.44 -8.68 -11.75
N PRO A 222 16.00 -8.06 -10.69
CA PRO A 222 16.27 -6.61 -10.62
C PRO A 222 17.14 -6.04 -11.74
N ALA A 223 17.99 -6.89 -12.35
CA ALA A 223 18.89 -6.49 -13.42
C ALA A 223 18.18 -6.22 -14.78
N ALA A 224 16.96 -6.71 -14.99
CA ALA A 224 16.25 -6.55 -16.27
C ALA A 224 15.90 -5.09 -16.59
N LEU A 225 15.62 -4.27 -15.56
CA LEU A 225 15.30 -2.86 -15.74
C LEU A 225 16.54 -1.97 -15.94
N LEU A 226 17.70 -2.39 -15.41
CA LEU A 226 18.96 -1.64 -15.51
C LEU A 226 19.56 -1.65 -16.92
N VAL A 227 19.40 -2.76 -17.67
CA VAL A 227 19.99 -2.88 -19.02
C VAL A 227 19.37 -1.89 -20.01
N THR A 228 18.10 -1.52 -19.83
CA THR A 228 17.40 -0.61 -20.75
C THR A 228 17.77 0.87 -20.60
N THR A 229 18.43 1.25 -19.50
CA THR A 229 18.78 2.65 -19.20
C THR A 229 20.25 3.00 -19.47
N PHE A 230 21.07 2.03 -19.89
CA PHE A 230 22.43 2.29 -20.36
C PHE A 230 22.43 2.87 -21.79
N GLU A 231 21.67 3.94 -22.03
CA GLU A 231 22.22 4.95 -22.92
C GLU A 231 23.32 5.64 -22.11
N PRO A 232 24.59 5.63 -22.56
CA PRO A 232 25.70 6.23 -21.84
C PRO A 232 25.55 7.75 -21.86
N ARG A 233 24.66 8.29 -21.02
CA ARG A 233 24.67 9.69 -20.65
C ARG A 233 25.95 9.90 -19.86
N GLN A 234 26.86 10.68 -20.42
CA GLN A 234 28.22 10.99 -19.93
C GLN A 234 28.27 11.72 -18.57
N SER A 235 27.21 11.65 -17.75
CA SER A 235 27.19 12.24 -16.41
C SER A 235 27.76 11.23 -15.42
N ALA A 236 29.04 11.43 -15.09
CA ALA A 236 29.93 10.55 -14.35
C ALA A 236 29.65 10.42 -12.83
N ALA A 237 28.40 10.49 -12.39
CA ALA A 237 28.05 10.15 -11.02
C ALA A 237 27.54 8.69 -11.01
N PRO A 238 28.36 7.70 -10.60
CA PRO A 238 27.84 6.37 -10.33
C PRO A 238 26.79 6.52 -9.23
N LEU A 239 25.51 6.34 -9.59
CA LEU A 239 24.46 6.14 -8.60
C LEU A 239 24.92 4.94 -7.79
N LEU A 240 25.32 5.20 -6.55
CA LEU A 240 25.67 4.18 -5.57
C LEU A 240 24.46 3.26 -5.44
N VAL A 241 24.50 2.13 -6.15
CA VAL A 241 23.54 1.03 -6.04
C VAL A 241 23.84 0.31 -4.73
N THR A 242 23.72 1.01 -3.59
CA THR A 242 24.33 0.54 -2.34
C THR A 242 23.47 -0.39 -1.50
N GLU A 243 22.20 -0.65 -1.81
CA GLU A 243 21.35 -1.42 -0.87
C GLU A 243 20.35 -2.42 -1.47
N TYR A 244 20.58 -2.91 -2.70
CA TYR A 244 19.79 -4.05 -3.23
C TYR A 244 20.45 -5.40 -2.89
N THR A 245 20.81 -5.63 -1.63
CA THR A 245 21.46 -6.90 -1.20
C THR A 245 20.45 -8.02 -0.88
N ALA A 246 19.18 -7.69 -0.65
CA ALA A 246 18.17 -8.71 -0.42
C ALA A 246 17.59 -9.23 -1.74
N PRO A 247 17.46 -10.56 -1.94
CA PRO A 247 16.77 -11.10 -3.09
C PRO A 247 15.33 -10.57 -3.13
N PRO A 248 14.80 -10.27 -4.33
CA PRO A 248 13.44 -9.77 -4.47
C PRO A 248 12.46 -10.79 -3.90
N LYS A 249 11.54 -10.30 -3.07
CA LYS A 249 10.53 -11.14 -2.42
C LYS A 249 9.26 -11.14 -3.28
N LEU A 250 8.69 -12.33 -3.46
CA LEU A 250 7.38 -12.49 -4.07
C LEU A 250 6.30 -12.27 -3.03
N TRP A 251 5.16 -11.71 -3.43
CA TRP A 251 4.03 -11.60 -2.51
C TRP A 251 3.56 -12.98 -2.06
N ALA A 252 3.30 -13.12 -0.77
CA ALA A 252 2.81 -14.36 -0.16
C ALA A 252 1.29 -14.50 -0.27
N CYS A 253 0.56 -13.40 -0.53
CA CYS A 253 -0.90 -13.34 -0.64
C CYS A 253 -1.45 -14.00 -1.92
N ARG A 254 -1.25 -15.32 -2.08
CA ARG A 254 -1.73 -16.07 -3.26
C ARG A 254 -3.25 -16.20 -3.34
N ASP A 255 -3.92 -16.07 -2.20
CA ASP A 255 -5.38 -16.14 -2.08
C ASP A 255 -6.07 -14.77 -2.20
N LEU A 256 -5.33 -13.74 -2.64
CA LEU A 256 -5.86 -12.41 -2.85
C LEU A 256 -7.00 -12.44 -3.88
N GLN A 257 -8.19 -12.02 -3.46
CA GLN A 257 -9.42 -11.98 -4.26
C GLN A 257 -9.70 -10.57 -4.80
N SER A 258 -9.26 -9.52 -4.11
CA SER A 258 -9.43 -8.15 -4.58
C SER A 258 -8.15 -7.35 -4.43
N LEU A 259 -7.75 -6.69 -5.50
CA LEU A 259 -6.57 -5.83 -5.54
C LEU A 259 -6.95 -4.49 -6.16
N THR A 260 -6.78 -3.41 -5.39
CA THR A 260 -6.78 -2.02 -5.88
C THR A 260 -5.43 -1.43 -5.53
N LEU A 261 -4.62 -1.17 -6.55
CA LEU A 261 -3.23 -0.73 -6.38
C LEU A 261 -2.78 0.07 -7.60
N HIS A 262 -1.96 1.08 -7.36
CA HIS A 262 -1.32 1.85 -8.40
C HIS A 262 0.08 1.32 -8.63
N PHE A 263 0.57 1.31 -9.87
CA PHE A 263 1.94 0.91 -10.19
C PHE A 263 2.72 2.08 -10.78
N THR A 264 3.94 2.27 -10.31
CA THR A 264 4.88 3.28 -10.77
C THR A 264 6.23 2.67 -11.12
N ARG A 265 7.01 3.40 -11.90
CA ARG A 265 8.42 3.09 -12.21
C ARG A 265 9.31 4.12 -11.52
N ALA A 266 10.38 3.67 -10.86
CA ALA A 266 11.29 4.57 -10.19
C ALA A 266 11.97 5.53 -11.18
N GLY A 267 11.95 6.84 -10.88
CA GLY A 267 12.75 7.84 -11.59
C GLY A 267 12.40 8.10 -13.07
N GLN A 268 11.33 7.51 -13.62
CA GLN A 268 10.96 7.72 -15.03
C GLN A 268 9.69 8.54 -15.21
N VAL A 269 9.85 9.66 -15.92
CA VAL A 269 8.77 10.40 -16.61
C VAL A 269 8.55 9.87 -18.04
N HIS A 270 9.43 8.98 -18.50
CA HIS A 270 9.39 8.44 -19.86
C HIS A 270 8.27 7.42 -20.02
N ARG A 271 7.55 7.55 -21.14
CA ARG A 271 6.45 6.66 -21.53
C ARG A 271 6.99 5.25 -21.76
N ASP A 272 6.25 4.24 -21.28
CA ASP A 272 6.40 2.80 -21.56
C ASP A 272 6.05 2.54 -23.03
N ALA A 273 6.92 3.03 -23.93
CA ALA A 273 6.65 3.05 -25.37
C ALA A 273 6.51 1.65 -25.98
N ASP A 274 6.97 0.61 -25.29
CA ASP A 274 6.98 -0.78 -25.76
C ASP A 274 6.03 -1.71 -24.99
N GLY A 275 5.40 -1.22 -23.91
CA GLY A 275 4.46 -2.00 -23.09
C GLY A 275 5.14 -3.02 -22.18
N ARG A 276 6.46 -2.94 -21.95
CA ARG A 276 7.18 -3.91 -21.11
C ARG A 276 6.77 -3.79 -19.64
N PHE A 277 6.58 -2.56 -19.14
CA PHE A 277 6.19 -2.32 -17.75
C PHE A 277 4.81 -2.94 -17.45
N THR A 278 3.84 -2.65 -18.31
CA THR A 278 2.48 -3.20 -18.18
C THR A 278 2.46 -4.72 -18.33
N ARG A 279 3.22 -5.27 -19.29
CA ARG A 279 3.32 -6.73 -19.49
C ARG A 279 3.89 -7.42 -18.26
N PHE A 280 4.92 -6.83 -17.67
CA PHE A 280 5.51 -7.32 -16.43
C PHE A 280 4.48 -7.34 -15.29
N VAL A 281 3.76 -6.23 -15.06
CA VAL A 281 2.73 -6.14 -14.00
C VAL A 281 1.65 -7.21 -14.20
N PHE A 282 1.08 -7.32 -15.41
CA PHE A 282 0.06 -8.32 -15.69
C PHE A 282 0.58 -9.75 -15.55
N GLY A 283 1.79 -10.02 -16.04
CA GLY A 283 2.46 -11.30 -15.90
C GLY A 283 2.71 -11.68 -14.45
N TYR A 284 3.19 -10.75 -13.64
CA TYR A 284 3.42 -10.92 -12.21
C TYR A 284 2.11 -11.26 -11.49
N LEU A 285 1.07 -10.42 -11.65
CA LEU A 285 -0.21 -10.62 -10.98
C LEU A 285 -0.87 -11.93 -11.38
N SER A 286 -0.82 -12.31 -12.66
CA SER A 286 -1.36 -13.57 -13.16
C SER A 286 -0.73 -14.81 -12.52
N ARG A 287 0.53 -14.71 -12.07
CA ARG A 287 1.28 -15.81 -11.45
C ARG A 287 1.18 -15.80 -9.93
N VAL A 288 1.25 -14.62 -9.32
CA VAL A 288 1.39 -14.47 -7.86
C VAL A 288 0.03 -14.43 -7.16
N CYS A 289 -1.00 -13.90 -7.82
CA CYS A 289 -2.36 -13.78 -7.25
C CYS A 289 -3.40 -14.46 -8.16
N PRO A 290 -3.33 -15.80 -8.36
CA PRO A 290 -4.17 -16.52 -9.31
C PRO A 290 -5.67 -16.50 -8.96
N LYS A 291 -6.05 -16.22 -7.71
CA LYS A 291 -7.44 -16.20 -7.23
C LYS A 291 -8.12 -14.82 -7.28
N LEU A 292 -7.52 -13.86 -7.99
CA LEU A 292 -8.10 -12.52 -8.13
C LEU A 292 -9.46 -12.56 -8.83
N LYS A 293 -10.46 -11.94 -8.19
CA LYS A 293 -11.81 -11.71 -8.72
C LYS A 293 -12.02 -10.27 -9.16
N CYS A 294 -11.49 -9.33 -8.38
CA CYS A 294 -11.60 -7.90 -8.62
C CYS A 294 -10.21 -7.27 -8.74
N LEU A 295 -9.93 -6.66 -9.88
CA LEU A 295 -8.65 -5.99 -10.14
C LEU A 295 -8.91 -4.53 -10.53
N HIS A 296 -8.34 -3.60 -9.77
CA HIS A 296 -8.28 -2.18 -10.08
C HIS A 296 -6.81 -1.74 -10.13
N LEU A 297 -6.37 -1.26 -11.29
CA LEU A 297 -4.98 -0.89 -11.53
C LEU A 297 -4.85 0.57 -11.89
N GLY A 298 -4.16 1.34 -11.06
CA GLY A 298 -3.69 2.67 -11.44
C GLY A 298 -2.39 2.54 -12.24
N LEU A 299 -2.41 2.88 -13.54
CA LEU A 299 -1.22 2.80 -14.40
C LEU A 299 -0.89 4.18 -14.97
N HIS A 300 0.33 4.68 -14.72
CA HIS A 300 0.77 5.98 -15.26
C HIS A 300 0.95 5.97 -16.78
N ASP A 301 1.23 4.81 -17.37
CA ASP A 301 1.17 4.58 -18.81
C ASP A 301 0.18 3.45 -19.10
N SER A 302 -0.75 3.70 -20.02
CA SER A 302 -2.01 2.95 -20.13
C SER A 302 -2.19 2.32 -21.50
N ARG A 303 -1.13 1.71 -21.99
CA ARG A 303 -1.28 0.78 -23.12
C ARG A 303 -1.98 -0.47 -22.61
N LEU A 304 -3.23 -0.63 -23.03
CA LEU A 304 -4.05 -1.82 -22.77
C LEU A 304 -4.19 -2.68 -24.03
N ASP A 305 -3.24 -2.54 -24.96
CA ASP A 305 -3.20 -3.31 -26.19
C ASP A 305 -2.70 -4.75 -25.93
N LEU A 306 -2.70 -5.57 -26.98
CA LEU A 306 -2.20 -6.93 -26.87
C LEU A 306 -0.71 -6.92 -26.48
N GLN A 307 0.10 -6.06 -27.11
CA GLN A 307 1.56 -5.98 -26.90
C GLN A 307 1.92 -5.64 -25.44
N SER A 308 1.10 -4.87 -24.75
CA SER A 308 1.25 -4.53 -23.33
C SER A 308 0.95 -5.70 -22.39
N GLY A 309 0.60 -6.87 -22.93
CA GLY A 309 0.44 -8.10 -22.17
C GLY A 309 -0.86 -8.18 -21.38
N MET A 310 -1.85 -7.32 -21.65
CA MET A 310 -3.15 -7.38 -20.96
C MET A 310 -3.81 -8.76 -21.09
N CYS A 311 -3.55 -9.49 -22.19
CA CYS A 311 -4.05 -10.86 -22.35
C CYS A 311 -3.45 -11.86 -21.34
N LEU A 312 -2.35 -11.53 -20.64
CA LEU A 312 -1.82 -12.37 -19.56
C LEU A 312 -2.81 -12.50 -18.39
N LEU A 313 -3.69 -11.50 -18.22
CA LEU A 313 -4.78 -11.54 -17.24
C LEU A 313 -5.81 -12.64 -17.55
N THR A 314 -5.85 -13.18 -18.77
CA THR A 314 -6.72 -14.33 -19.11
C THR A 314 -6.36 -15.61 -18.34
N ARG A 315 -5.18 -15.67 -17.72
CA ARG A 315 -4.77 -16.76 -16.81
C ARG A 315 -5.44 -16.68 -15.44
N LEU A 316 -6.05 -15.54 -15.10
CA LEU A 316 -6.81 -15.37 -13.86
C LEU A 316 -8.22 -15.92 -14.07
N GLU A 317 -8.39 -17.23 -13.86
CA GLU A 317 -9.66 -17.94 -14.12
C GLU A 317 -10.85 -17.41 -13.32
N TYR A 318 -10.59 -16.77 -12.17
CA TYR A 318 -11.61 -16.23 -11.27
C TYR A 318 -11.90 -14.74 -11.51
N LEU A 319 -11.25 -14.10 -12.49
CA LEU A 319 -11.33 -12.66 -12.67
C LEU A 319 -12.71 -12.25 -13.22
N GLU A 320 -13.50 -11.60 -12.38
CA GLU A 320 -14.86 -11.14 -12.72
C GLU A 320 -14.87 -9.67 -13.13
N ARG A 321 -13.99 -8.84 -12.54
CA ARG A 321 -13.98 -7.39 -12.71
C ARG A 321 -12.57 -6.86 -12.89
N VAL A 322 -12.38 -6.11 -13.97
CA VAL A 322 -11.14 -5.37 -14.23
C VAL A 322 -11.48 -3.91 -14.43
N SER A 323 -10.71 -3.04 -13.78
CA SER A 323 -10.82 -1.60 -13.91
C SER A 323 -9.44 -0.98 -13.94
N PHE A 324 -9.27 0.07 -14.74
CA PHE A 324 -8.01 0.77 -14.90
C PHE A 324 -8.22 2.22 -14.50
N GLY A 325 -7.47 2.65 -13.48
CA GLY A 325 -7.34 4.04 -13.09
C GLY A 325 -6.26 4.71 -13.92
N LEU A 326 -6.60 5.86 -14.49
CA LEU A 326 -5.68 6.70 -15.23
C LEU A 326 -5.34 7.92 -14.38
N PRO A 327 -4.22 7.92 -13.63
CA PRO A 327 -3.86 9.04 -12.80
C PRO A 327 -3.43 10.24 -13.66
N GLY A 328 -4.35 11.21 -13.84
CA GLY A 328 -4.08 12.52 -14.41
C GLY A 328 -4.95 12.91 -15.62
N GLN A 329 -4.96 14.20 -15.94
CA GLN A 329 -5.77 14.78 -17.04
C GLN A 329 -5.26 14.42 -18.45
N TYR A 330 -4.06 13.82 -18.56
CA TYR A 330 -3.38 13.60 -19.85
C TYR A 330 -3.39 12.16 -20.36
N SER A 331 -3.98 11.25 -19.59
CA SER A 331 -4.08 9.85 -20.02
C SER A 331 -5.15 9.73 -21.10
N ARG A 332 -4.72 9.48 -22.33
CA ARG A 332 -5.65 9.15 -23.41
C ARG A 332 -6.11 7.72 -23.17
N TRP A 333 -7.42 7.52 -23.04
CA TRP A 333 -8.00 6.19 -23.10
C TRP A 333 -7.48 5.45 -24.35
N PRO A 334 -7.22 4.14 -24.25
CA PRO A 334 -6.85 3.34 -25.41
C PRO A 334 -7.85 3.56 -26.54
N LYS A 335 -7.35 3.57 -27.77
CA LYS A 335 -8.25 3.63 -28.94
C LYS A 335 -9.09 2.37 -28.95
N SER A 336 -10.29 2.41 -29.53
CA SER A 336 -11.16 1.22 -29.65
C SER A 336 -10.45 0.03 -30.31
N LEU A 337 -9.49 0.27 -31.20
CA LEU A 337 -8.64 -0.77 -31.79
C LEU A 337 -7.78 -1.50 -30.75
N ASP A 338 -7.31 -0.83 -29.71
CA ASP A 338 -6.42 -1.39 -28.70
C ASP A 338 -7.13 -2.45 -27.85
N LEU A 339 -8.46 -2.37 -27.72
CA LEU A 339 -9.29 -3.33 -27.00
C LEU A 339 -10.03 -4.30 -27.95
N SER A 340 -9.90 -4.14 -29.27
CA SER A 340 -10.62 -4.95 -30.25
C SER A 340 -10.29 -6.45 -30.18
N TRP A 341 -9.14 -6.80 -29.61
CA TRP A 341 -8.73 -8.19 -29.39
C TRP A 341 -9.54 -8.91 -28.30
N LEU A 342 -10.23 -8.16 -27.41
CA LEU A 342 -11.12 -8.70 -26.37
C LEU A 342 -12.49 -9.11 -26.94
N ALA A 343 -12.87 -8.64 -28.13
CA ALA A 343 -14.14 -9.00 -28.73
C ALA A 343 -14.19 -10.51 -29.04
N GLN A 344 -15.26 -11.19 -28.63
CA GLN A 344 -15.45 -12.65 -28.80
C GLN A 344 -15.39 -13.09 -30.27
N SER A 345 -15.73 -12.18 -31.19
CA SER A 345 -15.53 -12.37 -32.62
C SER A 345 -14.78 -11.15 -33.18
N PRO A 346 -13.71 -11.35 -33.97
CA PRO A 346 -13.14 -10.27 -34.76
C PRO A 346 -14.24 -9.76 -35.68
N LEU A 347 -14.69 -8.52 -35.46
CA LEU A 347 -15.82 -7.94 -36.20
C LEU A 347 -15.54 -7.88 -37.72
N THR A 348 -14.28 -8.00 -38.14
CA THR A 348 -13.84 -7.96 -39.53
C THR A 348 -12.63 -8.87 -39.78
N VAL A 349 -12.43 -9.29 -41.05
CA VAL A 349 -11.20 -9.97 -41.53
C VAL A 349 -9.95 -9.13 -41.23
N TRP A 350 -10.08 -7.81 -41.32
CA TRP A 350 -9.01 -6.86 -40.98
C TRP A 350 -8.53 -7.02 -39.53
N MET A 351 -9.44 -7.15 -38.56
CA MET A 351 -9.08 -7.38 -37.15
C MET A 351 -8.35 -8.72 -36.93
N LYS A 352 -8.71 -9.78 -37.68
CA LYS A 352 -7.96 -11.05 -37.65
C LYS A 352 -6.54 -10.87 -38.15
N LEU A 353 -6.35 -10.15 -39.25
CA LEU A 353 -5.04 -9.85 -39.81
C LEU A 353 -4.18 -8.99 -38.88
N VAL A 354 -4.76 -7.95 -38.27
CA VAL A 354 -4.07 -7.12 -37.26
C VAL A 354 -3.62 -7.98 -36.08
N ARG A 355 -4.51 -8.81 -35.53
CA ARG A 355 -4.17 -9.72 -34.42
C ARG A 355 -3.07 -10.71 -34.81
N ALA A 356 -3.18 -11.34 -35.97
CA ALA A 356 -2.16 -12.28 -36.46
C ALA A 356 -0.80 -11.58 -36.63
N ARG A 357 -0.79 -10.35 -37.17
CA ARG A 357 0.44 -9.56 -37.33
C ARG A 357 1.09 -9.22 -35.99
N GLU A 358 0.30 -8.85 -34.98
CA GLU A 358 0.85 -8.60 -33.63
C GLU A 358 1.40 -9.89 -33.01
N LEU A 359 0.72 -11.02 -33.15
CA LEU A 359 1.20 -12.32 -32.65
C LEU A 359 2.51 -12.77 -33.31
N VAL A 360 2.75 -12.42 -34.58
CA VAL A 360 4.05 -12.71 -35.22
C VAL A 360 5.18 -11.92 -34.56
N LYS A 361 4.95 -10.64 -34.23
CA LYS A 361 5.96 -9.81 -33.54
C LYS A 361 6.32 -10.36 -32.17
N TRP A 362 5.38 -11.04 -31.50
CA TRP A 362 5.63 -11.63 -30.20
C TRP A 362 6.73 -12.68 -30.22
N GLY A 363 6.86 -13.45 -31.30
CA GLY A 363 7.94 -14.43 -31.42
C GLY A 363 9.32 -13.75 -31.37
N GLN A 364 9.45 -12.59 -32.03
CA GLN A 364 10.68 -11.80 -31.99
C GLN A 364 10.91 -11.19 -30.61
N VAL A 365 9.88 -10.55 -30.03
CA VAL A 365 9.98 -9.92 -28.69
C VAL A 365 10.34 -10.95 -27.62
N LEU A 366 9.74 -12.15 -27.65
CA LEU A 366 10.07 -13.24 -26.73
C LEU A 366 11.50 -13.72 -26.91
N LYS A 367 12.01 -13.75 -28.16
CA LYS A 367 13.40 -14.10 -28.44
C LYS A 367 14.35 -13.05 -27.84
N GLU A 368 14.09 -11.77 -28.09
CA GLU A 368 14.87 -10.65 -27.54
C GLU A 368 14.84 -10.66 -26.00
N GLU A 369 13.68 -10.88 -25.38
CA GLU A 369 13.56 -11.00 -23.92
C GLU A 369 14.31 -12.21 -23.37
N ASN A 370 14.25 -13.37 -24.04
CA ASN A 370 15.00 -14.56 -23.63
C ASN A 370 16.52 -14.37 -23.76
N GLU A 371 16.98 -13.69 -24.83
CA GLU A 371 18.38 -13.32 -25.00
C GLU A 371 18.85 -12.39 -23.88
N LEU A 372 18.02 -11.41 -23.49
CA LEU A 372 18.29 -10.55 -22.33
C LEU A 372 18.35 -11.34 -21.02
N VAL A 373 17.49 -12.35 -20.83
CA VAL A 373 17.56 -13.24 -19.67
C VAL A 373 18.87 -14.02 -19.64
N TYR A 374 19.30 -14.57 -20.78
CA TYR A 374 20.57 -15.30 -20.89
C TYR A 374 21.79 -14.41 -20.58
N LEU A 375 21.88 -13.25 -21.24
CA LEU A 375 22.95 -12.26 -21.00
C LEU A 375 22.99 -11.83 -19.52
N ARG A 376 21.82 -11.75 -18.89
CA ARG A 376 21.68 -11.39 -17.49
C ARG A 376 22.12 -12.51 -16.55
N GLU A 377 21.79 -13.76 -16.83
CA GLU A 377 22.26 -14.91 -16.05
C GLU A 377 23.79 -15.01 -16.11
N ASP A 378 24.37 -14.80 -17.29
CA ASP A 378 25.83 -14.75 -17.48
C ASP A 378 26.46 -13.62 -16.66
N TYR A 379 25.93 -12.40 -16.72
CA TYR A 379 26.41 -11.27 -15.93
C TYR A 379 26.33 -11.50 -14.41
N LEU A 380 25.21 -12.05 -13.92
CA LEU A 380 25.06 -12.40 -12.51
C LEU A 380 26.04 -13.49 -12.08
N GLN A 381 26.35 -14.43 -12.98
CA GLN A 381 27.35 -15.45 -12.72
C GLN A 381 28.75 -14.81 -12.62
N GLN A 382 29.10 -13.88 -13.52
CA GLN A 382 30.35 -13.12 -13.45
C GLN A 382 30.49 -12.34 -12.13
N ILE A 383 29.43 -11.68 -11.64
CA ILE A 383 29.45 -10.99 -10.34
C ILE A 383 29.71 -11.99 -9.21
N ARG A 384 29.02 -13.14 -9.19
CA ARG A 384 29.23 -14.15 -8.15
C ARG A 384 30.66 -14.68 -8.15
N ASP A 385 31.24 -14.88 -9.32
CA ASP A 385 32.61 -15.36 -9.46
C ASP A 385 33.62 -14.29 -9.00
N GLN A 386 33.36 -13.00 -9.27
CA GLN A 386 34.13 -11.89 -8.73
C GLN A 386 34.02 -11.77 -7.21
N SER A 387 32.82 -11.89 -6.63
CA SER A 387 32.62 -11.86 -5.18
C SER A 387 33.36 -13.01 -4.48
N ARG A 388 33.30 -14.24 -5.03
CA ARG A 388 34.06 -15.38 -4.52
C ARG A 388 35.56 -15.16 -4.57
N MET A 389 36.06 -14.52 -5.63
CA MET A 389 37.47 -14.18 -5.77
C MET A 389 37.92 -13.18 -4.69
N LEU A 390 37.08 -12.18 -4.39
CA LEU A 390 37.37 -11.21 -3.31
C LEU A 390 37.33 -11.86 -1.92
N GLU A 391 36.36 -12.74 -1.66
CA GLU A 391 36.28 -13.50 -0.41
C GLU A 391 37.51 -14.43 -0.22
N ASP A 392 38.02 -15.05 -1.29
CA ASP A 392 39.26 -15.85 -1.24
C ASP A 392 40.48 -14.97 -0.92
N ILE A 393 40.57 -13.76 -1.52
CA ILE A 393 41.64 -12.80 -1.21
C ILE A 393 41.60 -12.38 0.27
N ASP A 394 40.43 -12.00 0.79
CA ASP A 394 40.28 -11.60 2.20
C ASP A 394 40.62 -12.76 3.15
N SER A 395 40.22 -13.99 2.82
CA SER A 395 40.54 -15.17 3.63
C SER A 395 42.04 -15.46 3.70
N ARG A 396 42.78 -15.20 2.61
CA ARG A 396 44.25 -15.35 2.56
C ARG A 396 44.97 -14.23 3.31
N VAL A 397 44.44 -13.01 3.27
CA VAL A 397 45.01 -11.86 3.99
C VAL A 397 44.81 -12.00 5.50
N VAL A 398 43.65 -12.48 5.95
CA VAL A 398 43.35 -12.66 7.38
C VAL A 398 44.02 -13.90 7.99
N GLY A 399 44.31 -14.94 7.18
CA GLY A 399 45.09 -16.10 7.60
C GLY A 399 46.59 -15.83 7.83
N GLY A 400 47.10 -14.65 7.45
CA GLY A 400 48.46 -14.20 7.69
C GLY A 400 48.65 -13.51 9.05
N THR A 401 48.31 -14.17 10.16
CA THR A 401 48.49 -13.63 11.52
C THR A 401 49.95 -13.56 12.00
N GLU A 402 50.95 -13.52 11.12
CA GLU A 402 52.33 -13.16 11.51
C GLU A 402 52.56 -11.64 11.62
N PHE A 403 51.62 -10.80 11.14
CA PHE A 403 51.75 -9.34 11.24
C PHE A 403 50.86 -8.67 12.29
N ALA A 404 50.08 -9.42 13.08
CA ALA A 404 49.23 -8.87 14.15
C ALA A 404 50.00 -8.52 15.45
N TYR A 405 51.33 -8.73 15.50
CA TYR A 405 52.12 -8.61 16.74
C TYR A 405 53.05 -7.38 16.93
N PRO A 406 52.95 -6.25 16.18
CA PRO A 406 53.62 -5.03 16.64
C PRO A 406 52.79 -3.73 16.65
N LEU A 407 51.45 -3.78 16.66
CA LEU A 407 50.63 -2.56 16.80
C LEU A 407 50.04 -2.32 18.20
N ALA A 408 50.14 -3.30 19.11
CA ALA A 408 49.74 -3.13 20.52
C ALA A 408 50.70 -2.24 21.34
N HIS A 409 51.84 -1.82 20.78
CA HIS A 409 52.85 -0.98 21.46
C HIS A 409 52.88 0.48 21.00
N LEU A 410 52.01 0.92 20.08
CA LEU A 410 51.96 2.32 19.63
C LEU A 410 50.93 3.20 20.37
N GLY A 411 50.34 2.69 21.45
CA GLY A 411 49.35 3.42 22.27
C GLY A 411 49.91 4.16 23.50
N THR A 412 51.24 4.24 23.69
CA THR A 412 51.83 4.81 24.93
C THR A 412 52.84 5.94 24.71
N VAL A 413 52.82 6.63 23.57
CA VAL A 413 53.66 7.82 23.38
C VAL A 413 52.86 8.93 22.72
N LEU A 414 52.03 9.62 23.51
CA LEU A 414 51.69 11.04 23.38
C LEU A 414 51.17 11.48 24.76
N ASP A 415 52.12 11.88 25.62
CA ASP A 415 51.96 12.93 26.62
C ASP A 415 52.13 14.30 25.94
#